data_AF-A0A416CLW6-F1
#
_entry.id   AF-A0A416CLW6-F1
#
_cell.length_a   1.000
_cell.length_b   1.000
_cell.length_c   1.000
_cell.angle_alpha   90.00
_cell.angle_beta   90.00
_cell.angle_gamma   90.00
#
_symmetry.space_group_name_H-M   'P 1'
#
loop_
_entity.id
_entity.type
_entity.pdbx_description
1 polymer ?
#
loop_
_entity_poly.entity_id
_entity_poly.type
_entity_poly.pdbx_seq_one_letter_code
_entity_poly.pdbx_strand_id
1 'polypeptide(L)' 'MSKFCTKCGKELVEGTKFCTNCGAEIVNENTQPESTNQEKVANEVNQQVNQQVNQQQNYNQNFN' A
#
# COMPACT_ATOMS: atom_id res chain seq x y z
N MET A 1 -26.66 12.69 14.67
CA MET A 1 -25.53 13.48 15.21
C MET A 1 -24.64 13.80 14.01
N SER A 2 -24.53 15.06 13.59
CA SER A 2 -23.68 15.40 12.44
C SER A 2 -22.21 15.18 12.79
N LYS A 3 -21.46 14.49 11.92
CA LYS A 3 -20.01 14.36 12.03
C LYS A 3 -19.36 15.44 11.18
N PHE A 4 -18.20 15.93 11.61
CA PHE A 4 -17.43 16.93 10.88
C PHE A 4 -16.06 16.39 10.52
N CYS A 5 -15.53 16.84 9.37
CA CYS A 5 -14.21 16.46 8.92
C CYS A 5 -13.16 17.04 9.87
N THR A 6 -12.31 16.17 10.41
CA THR A 6 -11.22 16.57 11.30
C THR A 6 -10.11 17.33 10.59
N LYS A 7 -10.08 17.33 9.24
CA LYS A 7 -9.10 18.05 8.42
C LYS A 7 -9.57 19.43 7.95
N CYS A 8 -10.84 19.58 7.60
CA CYS A 8 -11.36 20.83 7.02
C CYS A 8 -12.59 21.41 7.72
N GLY A 9 -13.18 20.70 8.69
CA GLY A 9 -14.37 21.17 9.40
C GLY A 9 -15.69 21.06 8.63
N LYS A 10 -15.68 20.56 7.39
CA LYS A 10 -16.93 20.35 6.62
C LYS A 10 -17.79 19.25 7.24
N GLU A 11 -19.10 19.45 7.26
CA GLU A 11 -20.05 18.41 7.64
C GLU A 11 -19.91 17.17 6.74
N LEU A 12 -19.83 16.01 7.37
CA LEU A 12 -19.70 14.70 6.74
C LEU A 12 -21.05 14.01 6.73
N VAL A 13 -21.33 13.35 5.60
CA VAL A 13 -22.51 12.49 5.46
C VAL A 13 -22.17 11.12 6.07
N GLU A 14 -23.13 10.51 6.77
CA GLU A 14 -22.93 9.17 7.32
C GLU A 14 -22.65 8.15 6.20
N GLY A 15 -21.69 7.25 6.44
CA GLY A 15 -21.29 6.23 5.47
C GLY A 15 -20.24 6.69 4.43
N THR A 16 -19.83 7.95 4.41
CA THR A 16 -18.74 8.39 3.52
C THR A 16 -17.39 7.86 4.00
N LYS A 17 -16.61 7.29 3.08
CA LYS A 17 -15.21 6.87 3.32
C LYS A 17 -14.22 8.04 3.19
N PHE A 18 -14.58 9.08 2.44
CA PHE A 18 -13.73 10.26 2.19
C PHE A 18 -14.55 11.55 2.28
N CYS A 19 -13.89 12.65 2.67
CA CYS A 19 -14.48 13.98 2.70
C CYS A 19 -14.62 14.51 1.27
N THR A 20 -15.84 14.87 0.88
CA THR A 20 -16.13 15.41 -0.46
C THR A 20 -15.59 16.83 -0.69
N ASN A 21 -15.15 17.51 0.37
CA ASN A 21 -14.62 18.87 0.27
C ASN A 21 -13.09 18.92 0.18
N CYS A 22 -12.38 18.15 1.01
CA CYS A 22 -10.92 18.17 1.04
C CYS A 22 -10.25 16.85 0.62
N GLY A 23 -11.03 15.79 0.37
CA GLY A 23 -10.51 14.48 -0.02
C GLY A 23 -9.93 13.64 1.14
N ALA A 24 -9.97 14.13 2.38
CA ALA A 24 -9.43 13.39 3.53
C ALA A 24 -10.21 12.11 3.80
N GLU A 25 -9.50 11.02 4.06
CA GLU A 25 -10.11 9.75 4.45
C GLU A 25 -10.73 9.83 5.85
N ILE A 26 -11.93 9.28 5.98
CA ILE A 26 -12.71 9.24 7.22
C ILE A 26 -12.64 7.83 7.78
N VAL A 27 -11.83 7.65 8.82
CA VAL A 27 -11.69 6.38 9.52
C VAL A 27 -12.96 6.14 10.33
N ASN A 28 -13.83 5.24 9.85
CA ASN A 28 -15.00 4.80 10.60
C ASN A 28 -14.61 3.58 11.45
N GLU A 29 -14.81 3.67 12.77
CA GLU A 29 -14.45 2.62 13.74
C GLU A 29 -15.16 1.26 13.54
N ASN A 30 -16.10 1.17 12.59
CA ASN A 30 -16.83 -0.05 12.23
C ASN A 30 -16.43 -0.63 10.86
N THR A 31 -15.28 -0.25 10.33
CA THR A 31 -14.67 -1.00 9.23
C THR A 31 -13.19 -1.04 9.52
N GLN A 32 -12.76 -2.19 10.02
CA GLN A 32 -11.38 -2.57 10.21
C GLN A 32 -10.57 -2.07 9.00
N PRO A 33 -9.47 -1.32 9.22
CA PRO A 33 -8.69 -0.77 8.13
C PRO A 33 -8.23 -1.92 7.26
N GLU A 34 -8.83 -2.03 6.09
CA GLU A 34 -8.27 -2.77 4.96
C GLU A 34 -7.08 -1.93 4.48
N SER A 35 -6.03 -1.87 5.31
CA SER A 35 -4.70 -1.44 4.89
C SER A 35 -4.25 -2.44 3.84
N THR A 36 -4.64 -2.16 2.60
CA THR A 36 -3.71 -1.87 1.53
C THR A 36 -2.38 -2.61 1.67
N ASN A 37 -2.25 -3.71 0.92
CA ASN A 37 -1.02 -4.48 0.67
C ASN A 37 0.09 -3.64 -0.02
N GLN A 38 0.37 -2.42 0.44
CA GLN A 38 1.34 -1.51 -0.18
C GLN A 38 2.72 -1.53 0.51
N GLU A 39 2.90 -2.19 1.65
CA GLU A 39 4.24 -2.33 2.29
C GLU A 39 4.92 -3.69 2.04
N LYS A 40 4.31 -4.57 1.23
CA LYS A 40 4.86 -5.90 0.89
C LYS A 40 5.38 -6.00 -0.55
N VAL A 41 5.80 -4.89 -1.17
CA VAL A 41 6.34 -4.91 -2.55
C VAL A 41 7.83 -4.54 -2.60
N ALA A 42 8.45 -4.19 -1.47
CA ALA A 42 9.88 -3.87 -1.43
C ALA A 42 10.79 -5.10 -1.18
N ASN A 43 10.25 -6.20 -0.65
CA ASN A 43 11.05 -7.35 -0.19
C ASN A 43 11.00 -8.59 -1.10
N GLU A 44 10.12 -8.66 -2.11
CA GLU A 44 10.02 -9.83 -3.00
C GLU A 44 10.94 -9.74 -4.23
N VAL A 45 11.32 -8.53 -4.68
CA VAL A 45 12.16 -8.33 -5.87
C VAL A 45 13.60 -8.79 -5.65
N ASN A 46 14.14 -8.68 -4.43
CA ASN A 46 15.53 -9.01 -4.15
C ASN A 46 15.84 -10.52 -4.16
N GLN A 47 14.83 -11.39 -4.03
CA GLN A 47 15.07 -12.84 -3.97
C GLN A 47 15.16 -13.49 -5.36
N GLN A 48 14.49 -12.93 -6.37
CA GLN A 48 14.45 -13.50 -7.72
C GLN A 48 15.71 -13.17 -8.54
N VAL A 49 16.29 -11.98 -8.34
CA VAL A 49 17.50 -11.55 -9.05
C VAL A 49 18.72 -12.42 -8.70
N ASN A 50 18.86 -12.80 -7.43
CA ASN A 50 20.02 -13.57 -6.96
C ASN A 50 20.08 -15.00 -7.54
N GLN A 51 18.95 -15.62 -7.91
CA GLN A 51 18.95 -16.96 -8.52
C GLN A 51 19.37 -16.95 -9.99
N GLN A 52 19.11 -15.87 -10.71
CA GLN A 52 19.45 -15.75 -12.13
C GLN A 52 20.94 -15.41 -12.32
N VAL A 53 21.49 -14.56 -11.46
CA VAL A 53 22.91 -14.17 -11.52
C VAL A 53 23.83 -15.38 -11.28
N ASN A 54 23.52 -16.24 -10.31
CA ASN A 54 24.36 -17.40 -9.99
C ASN A 54 24.42 -18.45 -11.12
N GLN A 55 23.32 -18.66 -11.86
CA GLN A 55 23.30 -19.60 -13.00
C GLN A 55 24.13 -19.08 -14.18
N GLN A 56 24.06 -17.79 -14.47
CA GLN A 56 24.81 -17.20 -15.58
C GLN A 56 26.31 -17.12 -15.28
N GLN A 57 26.68 -16.82 -14.03
CA GLN A 57 28.08 -16.86 -13.57
C GLN A 57 28.65 -18.29 -13.66
N ASN A 58 27.87 -19.32 -13.29
CA ASN A 58 28.30 -20.71 -13.36
C ASN A 58 28.49 -21.21 -14.81
N TYR A 59 27.62 -20.79 -15.74
CA TYR A 59 27.77 -21.09 -17.18
C TYR A 59 29.07 -20.52 -17.74
N ASN A 60 29.42 -19.28 -17.38
CA ASN A 60 30.62 -18.62 -17.88
C ASN A 60 31.93 -19.20 -17.30
N GLN A 61 31.89 -19.84 -16.14
CA GLN A 61 33.06 -20.48 -15.51
C GLN A 61 33.32 -21.92 -16.01
N ASN A 62 32.34 -22.56 -16.67
CA ASN A 62 32.49 -23.92 -17.21
C ASN A 62 32.90 -23.95 -18.70
N PHE A 63 33.13 -22.80 -19.33
CA PHE A 63 33.46 -22.68 -20.75
C PHE A 63 34.91 -22.24 -21.01
N ASN A 64 35.84 -22.55 -20.08
CA ASN A 64 37.28 -22.32 -20.26
C ASN A 64 38.09 -23.60 -19.99
#